data_AF-A0A9K3GHT4-F1
#
_entry.id   AF-A0A9K3GHT4-F1
#
_cell.length_a   1.000
_cell.length_b   1.000
_cell.length_c   1.000
_cell.angle_alpha   90.00
_cell.angle_beta   90.00
_cell.angle_gamma   90.00
#
_symmetry.space_group_name_H-M   'P 1'
#
loop_
_entity.id
_entity.type
_entity.pdbx_description
1 polymer ?
#
loop_
_entity_poly.entity_id
_entity_poly.type
_entity_poly.pdbx_seq_one_letter_code
_entity_poly.pdbx_strand_id
1 'polypeptide(L)'
;MCQSNSKGIFFRDAFAIYIVAALQDPDQWGSVEEWHSRVREAVDGRISIPVYLLLNKVDLVSPSDRQRCLQRGRDLAARLGLTGVYLTSAKTGEGLRHAVTQGVTRVLELVDCPTEEGEQSESSEATEVVTEGKARRCNC
;
A
#
# COMPACT_ATOMS: atom_id res chain seq x y z
N MET A 1 16.95 -4.15 30.61
CA MET A 1 16.35 -2.84 30.29
C MET A 1 15.37 -3.04 29.15
N CYS A 2 14.07 -3.12 29.44
CA CYS A 2 13.04 -3.21 28.41
C CYS A 2 12.75 -1.80 27.91
N GLN A 3 13.31 -1.40 26.78
CA GLN A 3 12.86 -0.19 26.10
C GLN A 3 11.44 -0.46 25.62
N SER A 4 10.45 0.18 26.27
CA SER A 4 9.07 0.14 25.84
C SER A 4 8.98 0.67 24.41
N ASN A 5 8.76 -0.23 23.46
CA ASN A 5 8.57 0.08 22.04
C ASN A 5 7.16 0.66 21.81
N SER A 6 6.86 1.78 22.46
CA SER A 6 5.53 2.41 22.52
C SER A 6 5.06 2.98 21.19
N LYS A 7 5.92 3.03 20.16
CA LYS A 7 5.61 3.62 18.86
C LYS A 7 4.93 2.65 17.88
N GLY A 8 5.15 1.33 18.02
CA GLY A 8 4.49 0.32 17.19
C GLY A 8 2.99 0.15 17.45
N ILE A 9 2.49 0.69 18.57
CA ILE A 9 1.09 0.55 19.00
C ILE A 9 0.14 1.33 18.07
N PHE A 10 0.57 2.46 17.52
CA PHE A 10 -0.30 3.37 16.75
C PHE A 10 -0.54 2.94 15.30
N PHE A 11 0.27 2.02 14.77
CA PHE A 11 0.13 1.51 13.40
C PHE A 11 -0.65 0.21 13.33
N ARG A 12 -0.93 -0.42 14.48
CA ARG A 12 -1.69 -1.67 14.56
C ARG A 12 -3.10 -1.44 14.03
N ASP A 13 -3.54 -2.27 13.11
CA ASP A 13 -4.86 -2.26 12.48
C ASP A 13 -5.17 -0.95 11.70
N ALA A 14 -4.14 -0.21 11.28
CA ALA A 14 -4.32 0.95 10.40
C ALA A 14 -4.74 0.49 9.00
N PHE A 15 -5.84 1.05 8.48
CA PHE A 15 -6.32 0.75 7.12
C PHE A 15 -5.71 1.64 6.04
N ALA A 16 -5.27 2.85 6.41
CA ALA A 16 -4.58 3.78 5.52
C ALA A 16 -3.69 4.71 6.34
N ILE A 17 -2.64 5.23 5.70
CA ILE A 17 -1.70 6.15 6.35
C ILE A 17 -1.49 7.38 5.47
N TYR A 18 -1.52 8.56 6.10
CA TYR A 18 -1.18 9.82 5.46
C TYR A 18 0.12 10.36 6.07
N ILE A 19 1.18 10.41 5.27
CA ILE A 19 2.42 11.11 5.62
C ILE A 19 2.26 12.56 5.17
N VAL A 20 2.43 13.50 6.09
CA VAL A 20 2.24 14.93 5.81
C VAL A 20 3.58 15.64 5.78
N ALA A 21 3.86 16.29 4.65
CA ALA A 21 5.03 17.13 4.42
C ALA A 21 4.57 18.57 4.20
N ALA A 22 5.23 19.55 4.81
CA ALA A 22 4.84 20.94 4.67
C ALA A 22 5.70 21.63 3.61
N LEU A 23 5.08 22.12 2.53
CA LEU A 23 5.75 22.53 1.29
C LEU A 23 6.86 23.58 1.46
N GLN A 24 6.76 24.44 2.47
CA GLN A 24 7.75 25.48 2.79
C GLN A 24 8.99 24.96 3.55
N ASP A 25 8.99 23.70 3.98
CA ASP A 25 10.09 23.09 4.74
C ASP A 25 11.10 22.42 3.80
N PRO A 26 12.39 22.83 3.79
CA PRO A 26 13.39 22.22 2.91
C PRO A 26 13.71 20.76 3.25
N ASP A 27 13.57 20.36 4.52
CA ASP A 27 13.97 19.04 5.04
C ASP A 27 12.84 18.01 5.07
N GLN A 28 11.66 18.41 4.56
CA GLN A 28 10.45 17.59 4.53
C GLN A 28 10.64 16.23 3.86
N TRP A 29 11.55 16.12 2.89
CA TRP A 29 11.74 14.89 2.11
C TRP A 29 12.40 13.78 2.91
N GLY A 30 13.44 14.10 3.67
CA GLY A 30 14.08 13.13 4.57
C GLY A 30 13.13 12.68 5.67
N SER A 31 12.30 13.60 6.17
CA SER A 31 11.24 13.28 7.13
C SER A 31 10.21 12.30 6.55
N VAL A 32 9.81 12.46 5.28
CA VAL A 32 8.89 11.51 4.62
C VAL A 32 9.49 10.12 4.52
N GLU A 33 10.76 10.00 4.14
CA GLU A 33 11.46 8.71 4.06
C GLU A 33 11.57 8.04 5.44
N GLU A 34 11.90 8.81 6.48
CA GLU A 34 11.97 8.33 7.86
C GLU A 34 10.61 7.81 8.33
N TRP A 35 9.53 8.57 8.11
CA TRP A 35 8.18 8.14 8.47
C TRP A 35 7.74 6.92 7.68
N HIS A 36 8.07 6.84 6.39
CA HIS A 36 7.79 5.67 5.59
C HIS A 36 8.53 4.43 6.12
N SER A 37 9.82 4.52 6.47
CA SER A 37 10.57 3.40 7.07
C SER A 37 9.90 2.90 8.34
N ARG A 38 9.51 3.83 9.22
CA ARG A 38 8.81 3.50 10.47
C ARG A 38 7.49 2.79 10.25
N VAL A 39 6.71 3.25 9.28
CA VAL A 39 5.46 2.59 8.89
C VAL A 39 5.76 1.16 8.42
N ARG A 40 6.74 0.98 7.55
CA ARG A 40 7.11 -0.34 7.01
C ARG A 40 7.61 -1.31 8.09
N GLU A 41 8.41 -0.81 9.03
CA GLU A 41 8.89 -1.57 10.19
C GLU A 41 7.74 -2.00 11.11
N ALA A 42 6.75 -1.12 11.32
CA ALA A 42 5.65 -1.39 12.25
C ALA A 42 4.61 -2.38 11.69
N VAL A 43 4.44 -2.46 10.37
CA VAL A 43 3.40 -3.27 9.72
C VAL A 43 3.88 -4.67 9.30
N ASP A 44 5.14 -5.03 9.63
CA ASP A 44 5.76 -6.36 9.52
C ASP A 44 5.44 -7.13 8.22
N GLY A 45 5.34 -6.43 7.08
CA GLY A 45 5.12 -7.02 5.76
C GLY A 45 3.80 -7.78 5.54
N ARG A 46 2.92 -7.89 6.55
CA ARG A 46 1.70 -8.74 6.48
C ARG A 46 0.52 -8.08 5.78
N ILE A 47 0.52 -6.75 5.66
CA ILE A 47 -0.59 -5.99 5.06
C ILE A 47 -0.01 -4.85 4.22
N SER A 48 -0.41 -4.78 2.95
CA SER A 48 -0.11 -3.65 2.06
C SER A 48 -1.03 -2.48 2.39
N ILE A 49 -0.81 -1.83 3.53
CA ILE A 49 -1.57 -0.64 3.93
C ILE A 49 -1.27 0.48 2.92
N PRO A 50 -2.28 1.08 2.27
CA PRO A 50 -2.07 2.20 1.37
C PRO A 50 -1.51 3.40 2.14
N VAL A 51 -0.41 3.95 1.62
CA VAL A 51 0.28 5.11 2.19
C VAL A 51 0.22 6.26 1.21
N TYR A 52 -0.23 7.42 1.65
CA TYR A 52 -0.39 8.62 0.84
C TYR A 52 0.52 9.73 1.33
N LEU A 53 1.05 10.54 0.41
CA LEU A 53 1.81 11.73 0.71
C LEU A 53 0.93 12.98 0.55
N LEU A 54 0.76 13.74 1.63
CA LEU A 54 0.09 15.04 1.62
C LEU A 54 1.14 16.14 1.66
N LEU A 55 1.27 16.86 0.54
CA LEU A 55 2.08 18.07 0.44
C LEU A 55 1.24 19.26 0.90
N ASN A 56 1.28 19.51 2.20
CA ASN A 56 0.42 20.46 2.91
C ASN A 56 0.99 21.89 2.90
N LYS A 57 0.13 22.85 3.25
CA LYS A 57 0.40 24.30 3.27
C LYS A 57 0.66 24.88 1.89
N VAL A 58 -0.07 24.38 0.89
CA VAL A 58 0.04 24.85 -0.49
C VAL A 58 -0.33 26.32 -0.67
N ASP A 59 -1.07 26.89 0.28
CA ASP A 59 -1.42 28.30 0.36
C ASP A 59 -0.23 29.23 0.68
N LEU A 60 0.91 28.67 1.12
CA LEU A 60 2.10 29.44 1.50
C LEU A 60 3.18 29.48 0.40
N VAL A 61 2.97 28.83 -0.74
CA VAL A 61 3.99 28.67 -1.78
C VAL A 61 3.52 29.19 -3.14
N SER A 62 4.46 29.61 -3.96
CA SER A 62 4.17 30.12 -5.31
C SER A 62 3.65 29.01 -6.23
N PRO A 63 2.84 29.32 -7.27
CA PRO A 63 2.37 28.32 -8.24
C PRO A 63 3.50 27.51 -8.90
N SER A 64 4.65 28.14 -9.18
CA SER A 64 5.83 27.46 -9.70
C SER A 64 6.42 26.45 -8.71
N ASP A 65 6.49 26.81 -7.42
CA ASP A 65 6.97 25.90 -6.39
C ASP A 65 6.00 24.75 -6.15
N ARG A 66 4.67 24.99 -6.27
CA ARG A 66 3.65 23.94 -6.18
C ARG A 66 3.91 22.82 -7.17
N GLN A 67 4.15 23.17 -8.44
CA GLN A 67 4.37 22.17 -9.49
C GLN A 67 5.70 21.43 -9.28
N ARG A 68 6.76 22.14 -8.93
CA ARG A 68 8.07 21.54 -8.65
C ARG A 68 8.00 20.55 -7.48
N CYS A 69 7.35 20.95 -6.39
CA CYS A 69 7.20 20.09 -5.22
C CYS A 69 6.26 18.91 -5.48
N LEU A 70 5.19 19.10 -6.26
CA LEU A 70 4.32 18.00 -6.67
C LEU A 70 5.09 16.95 -7.48
N GLN A 71 5.91 17.38 -8.45
CA GLN A 71 6.73 16.46 -9.22
C GLN A 71 7.71 15.69 -8.33
N ARG A 72 8.45 16.41 -7.48
CA ARG A 72 9.37 15.78 -6.52
C ARG A 72 8.66 14.80 -5.58
N GLY A 73 7.45 15.16 -5.12
CA GLY A 73 6.62 14.28 -4.30
C GLY A 73 6.18 13.02 -5.05
N ARG A 74 5.82 13.14 -6.33
CA ARG A 74 5.51 11.98 -7.20
C ARG A 74 6.71 11.07 -7.40
N ASP A 75 7.88 11.63 -7.66
CA ASP A 75 9.12 10.86 -7.83
C ASP A 75 9.47 10.11 -6.54
N LEU A 76 9.32 10.78 -5.38
CA LEU A 76 9.51 10.14 -4.07
C LEU A 76 8.48 9.05 -3.81
N ALA A 77 7.21 9.31 -4.12
CA ALA A 77 6.12 8.35 -3.96
C ALA A 77 6.34 7.09 -4.81
N ALA A 78 6.73 7.25 -6.07
CA ALA A 78 7.05 6.13 -6.95
C ALA A 78 8.22 5.30 -6.40
N ARG A 79 9.27 5.96 -5.89
CA ARG A 79 10.44 5.27 -5.30
C ARG A 79 10.09 4.51 -4.01
N LEU A 80 9.22 5.06 -3.17
CA LEU A 80 8.83 4.44 -1.90
C LEU A 80 7.64 3.48 -2.02
N GLY A 81 6.96 3.45 -3.18
CA GLY A 81 5.74 2.64 -3.36
C GLY A 81 4.51 3.22 -2.67
N LEU A 82 4.42 4.55 -2.55
CA LEU A 82 3.24 5.22 -2.00
C LEU A 82 2.08 5.17 -2.99
N THR A 83 0.86 5.06 -2.48
CA THR A 83 -0.37 4.93 -3.26
C THR A 83 -0.77 6.22 -3.98
N GLY A 84 -0.46 7.39 -3.42
CA GLY A 84 -0.80 8.66 -4.05
C GLY A 84 -0.15 9.88 -3.41
N VAL A 85 -0.18 11.00 -4.15
CA VAL A 85 0.37 12.29 -3.72
C VAL A 85 -0.65 13.39 -3.99
N TYR A 86 -0.91 14.22 -2.97
CA TYR A 86 -1.89 15.29 -3.05
C TYR A 86 -1.33 16.60 -2.50
N LEU A 87 -1.54 17.69 -3.22
CA LEU A 87 -1.35 19.05 -2.70
C LEU A 87 -2.52 19.38 -1.78
N THR A 88 -2.25 19.85 -0.57
CA THR A 88 -3.31 20.18 0.40
C THR A 88 -3.06 21.51 1.12
N SER A 89 -4.12 22.10 1.64
CA SER A 89 -4.04 23.16 2.64
C SER A 89 -5.07 22.91 3.72
N ALA A 90 -4.59 22.73 4.95
CA ALA A 90 -5.46 22.74 6.13
C ALA A 90 -6.18 24.09 6.33
N LYS A 91 -5.60 25.19 5.85
CA LYS A 91 -6.15 26.54 6.01
C LYS A 91 -7.31 26.82 5.05
N THR A 92 -7.15 26.46 3.78
CA THR A 92 -8.16 26.75 2.74
C THR A 92 -9.09 25.56 2.47
N GLY A 93 -8.74 24.38 2.97
CA GLY A 93 -9.44 23.13 2.67
C GLY A 93 -9.08 22.53 1.31
N GLU A 94 -8.16 23.16 0.57
CA GLU A 94 -7.73 22.70 -0.75
C GLU A 94 -7.19 21.26 -0.68
N GLY A 95 -7.63 20.41 -1.61
CA GLY A 95 -7.15 19.04 -1.79
C GLY A 95 -7.55 18.02 -0.72
N LEU A 96 -7.97 18.44 0.48
CA LEU A 96 -8.27 17.53 1.60
C LEU A 96 -9.40 16.56 1.29
N ARG A 97 -10.55 17.06 0.81
CA ARG A 97 -11.70 16.20 0.48
C ARG A 97 -11.30 15.12 -0.53
N HIS A 98 -10.58 15.51 -1.57
CA HIS A 98 -10.15 14.57 -2.60
C HIS A 98 -9.19 13.51 -2.04
N ALA A 99 -8.17 13.91 -1.28
CA ALA A 99 -7.21 12.99 -0.67
C ALA A 99 -7.87 11.99 0.30
N VAL A 100 -8.84 12.46 1.10
CA VAL A 100 -9.58 11.60 2.03
C VAL A 100 -10.51 10.66 1.27
N THR A 101 -11.28 11.15 0.30
CA THR A 101 -12.17 10.31 -0.51
C THR A 101 -11.40 9.20 -1.21
N GLN A 102 -10.26 9.52 -1.83
CA GLN A 102 -9.43 8.51 -2.51
C GLN A 102 -8.87 7.46 -1.55
N GLY A 103 -8.44 7.87 -0.35
CA GLY A 103 -7.98 6.93 0.67
C GLY A 103 -9.08 6.02 1.17
N VAL A 104 -10.27 6.55 1.46
CA VAL A 104 -11.43 5.74 1.90
C VAL A 104 -11.87 4.78 0.80
N THR A 105 -12.00 5.25 -0.45
CA THR A 105 -12.34 4.39 -1.59
C THR A 105 -11.36 3.23 -1.71
N ARG A 106 -10.06 3.50 -1.60
CA ARG A 106 -9.05 2.44 -1.69
C ARG A 106 -9.14 1.45 -0.53
N VAL A 107 -9.44 1.92 0.68
CA VAL A 107 -9.65 1.03 1.83
C VAL A 107 -10.83 0.09 1.58
N LEU A 108 -11.95 0.62 1.08
CA LEU A 108 -13.13 -0.19 0.76
C LEU A 108 -12.81 -1.26 -0.29
N GLU A 109 -12.10 -0.90 -1.37
CA GLU A 109 -11.64 -1.87 -2.39
C GLU A 109 -10.79 -3.01 -1.82
N LEU A 110 -10.01 -2.74 -0.76
CA LEU A 110 -9.18 -3.76 -0.11
C LEU A 110 -9.97 -4.63 0.87
N VAL A 111 -11.03 -4.10 1.48
CA VAL A 111 -11.90 -4.82 2.42
C VAL A 111 -12.94 -5.68 1.69
N ASP A 112 -13.45 -5.19 0.55
CA ASP A 112 -14.48 -5.88 -0.25
C ASP A 112 -13.92 -6.99 -1.15
N CYS A 113 -12.61 -7.27 -1.09
CA CYS A 113 -12.02 -8.36 -1.86
C CYS A 113 -12.44 -9.70 -1.23
N PRO A 114 -13.25 -10.53 -1.90
CA PRO A 114 -13.61 -11.84 -1.37
C PRO A 114 -12.32 -12.66 -1.21
N THR A 115 -11.98 -13.01 0.02
CA THR A 115 -11.04 -14.09 0.29
C THR A 115 -11.64 -15.35 -0.32
N GLU A 116 -11.13 -15.77 -1.48
CA GLU A 116 -11.39 -17.12 -1.98
C GLU A 116 -10.77 -18.10 -0.97
N GLU A 117 -11.58 -18.52 0.00
CA GLU A 117 -11.27 -19.69 0.81
C GLU A 117 -11.25 -20.88 -0.15
N GLY A 118 -10.06 -21.46 -0.31
CA GLY A 118 -9.85 -22.60 -1.19
C GLY A 118 -10.78 -23.75 -0.83
N GLU A 119 -11.69 -24.07 -1.75
CA GLU A 119 -12.34 -25.38 -1.77
C GLU A 119 -11.27 -26.42 -2.16
N GLN A 120 -10.71 -27.07 -1.14
CA GLN A 120 -10.10 -28.38 -1.28
C GLN A 120 -11.16 -29.36 -1.80
N SER A 121 -11.14 -29.63 -3.10
CA SER A 121 -11.78 -30.82 -3.65
C SER A 121 -10.90 -32.04 -3.37
N GLU A 122 -11.08 -32.63 -2.19
CA GLU A 122 -10.89 -34.06 -2.02
C GLU A 122 -12.11 -34.79 -2.60
N SER A 123 -11.94 -35.48 -3.72
CA SER A 123 -12.62 -36.75 -3.95
C SER A 123 -11.66 -37.73 -4.59
N SER A 124 -11.16 -38.61 -3.71
CA SER A 124 -10.65 -39.92 -4.06
C SER A 124 -11.80 -40.77 -4.60
N GLU A 125 -11.60 -41.41 -5.75
CA GLU A 125 -12.14 -42.76 -5.94
C GLU A 125 -11.20 -43.55 -6.86
N ALA A 126 -10.55 -44.54 -6.25
CA ALA A 126 -9.76 -45.54 -6.90
C ALA A 126 -10.68 -46.58 -7.58
N THR A 127 -10.37 -46.94 -8.83
CA THR A 127 -10.86 -48.19 -9.42
C THR A 127 -9.71 -48.92 -10.09
N GLU A 128 -9.22 -49.96 -9.41
CA GLU A 128 -8.44 -51.04 -10.01
C GLU A 128 -9.33 -51.83 -10.98
N VAL A 129 -8.87 -52.06 -12.22
CA VAL A 129 -9.17 -53.29 -12.96
C VAL A 129 -7.93 -53.72 -13.75
N VAL A 130 -7.30 -54.79 -13.25
CA VAL A 130 -6.35 -55.63 -13.99
C VAL A 130 -7.15 -56.49 -14.99
N THR A 131 -6.71 -56.60 -16.24
CA THR A 131 -6.57 -57.91 -16.92
C THR A 131 -5.80 -57.82 -18.24
N GLU A 132 -5.05 -58.90 -18.46
CA GLU A 132 -4.04 -59.14 -19.48
C GLU A 132 -4.62 -59.24 -20.90
N GLY A 133 -3.88 -58.71 -21.89
CA GLY A 133 -4.19 -58.81 -23.32
C GLY A 133 -2.93 -59.01 -24.15
N LYS A 134 -2.73 -60.24 -24.60
CA LYS A 134 -1.57 -60.85 -25.26
C LYS A 134 -1.26 -60.27 -26.66
N ALA A 135 -0.02 -59.80 -26.82
CA ALA A 135 0.86 -59.75 -28.02
C ALA A 135 0.28 -59.58 -29.44
N ARG A 136 0.81 -58.61 -30.22
CA ARG A 136 1.44 -58.84 -31.55
C ARG A 136 2.08 -57.59 -32.19
N ARG A 137 3.36 -57.78 -32.55
CA ARG A 137 4.13 -57.29 -33.73
C ARG A 137 4.47 -55.80 -33.91
N CYS A 138 5.77 -55.53 -33.78
CA CYS A 138 6.51 -54.57 -34.60
C CYS A 138 6.41 -54.91 -36.10
N ASN A 139 6.47 -53.89 -36.95
CA ASN A 139 7.25 -53.92 -38.19
C ASN A 139 7.52 -52.49 -38.70
N CYS A 140 8.76 -52.29 -39.12
CA CYS A 140 9.41 -51.10 -39.68
C CYS A 140 9.92 -50.08 -38.66
#